data_AF-K1SQD2-F1
#
_entry.id   AF-K1SQD2-F1
#
_cell.length_a   1.000
_cell.length_b   1.000
_cell.length_c   1.000
_cell.angle_alpha   90.00
_cell.angle_beta   90.00
_cell.angle_gamma   90.00
#
_symmetry.space_group_name_H-M   'P 1'
#
loop_
_entity.id
_entity.type
_entity.pdbx_description
1 polymer ?
#
loop_
_entity_poly.entity_id
_entity_poly.type
_entity_poly.pdbx_seq_one_letter_code
_entity_poly.pdbx_strand_id
1 'polypeptide(L)'
;MFLNTAVWIKVMLAILIAFVVSFALTPVVKILAQKVGAMDVPGEARRVHDHPIPRMGGLAIFLGFIVSMLLFVDITQEVRGILLGSIIIV
;
A
#
# COMPACT_ATOMS: atom_id res chain seq x y z
N MET A 1 30.65 0.09 11.31
CA MET A 1 29.44 0.80 11.80
C MET A 1 28.23 -0.07 11.47
N PHE A 2 28.09 -1.21 12.15
CA PHE A 2 26.94 -2.09 11.95
C PHE A 2 25.81 -1.58 12.84
N LEU A 3 24.65 -1.29 12.26
CA LEU A 3 23.44 -1.03 13.02
C LEU A 3 23.14 -2.22 13.93
N ASN A 4 22.69 -1.93 15.14
CA ASN A 4 22.28 -2.89 16.17
C ASN A 4 21.35 -3.97 15.56
N THR A 5 21.54 -5.24 15.92
CA THR A 5 20.67 -6.37 15.52
C THR A 5 19.19 -6.08 15.70
N ALA A 6 18.83 -5.34 16.75
CA ALA A 6 17.45 -4.92 17.01
C ALA A 6 16.85 -4.06 15.88
N VAL A 7 17.65 -3.20 15.25
CA VAL A 7 17.19 -2.36 14.13
C VAL A 7 16.88 -3.23 12.92
N TRP A 8 17.77 -4.18 12.59
CA TRP A 8 17.55 -5.11 11.49
C TRP A 8 16.30 -5.96 11.69
N ILE A 9 16.05 -6.42 12.91
CA ILE A 9 14.82 -7.14 13.26
C ILE A 9 13.59 -6.26 12.98
N LYS A 10 13.59 -5.00 13.47
CA LYS A 10 12.47 -4.07 13.21
C LYS A 10 12.24 -3.84 11.72
N VAL A 11 13.30 -3.66 10.92
CA VAL A 11 13.18 -3.45 9.47
C VAL A 11 12.61 -4.68 8.77
N MET A 12 13.09 -5.89 9.10
CA MET A 12 12.55 -7.13 8.53
C MET A 12 11.08 -7.35 8.90
N LEU A 13 10.71 -7.07 10.15
CA LEU A 13 9.32 -7.14 10.61
C LEU A 13 8.45 -6.09 9.91
N ALA A 14 8.94 -4.86 9.74
CA ALA A 14 8.22 -3.81 9.03
C ALA A 14 7.92 -4.19 7.56
N ILE A 15 8.92 -4.74 6.86
CA ILE A 15 8.75 -5.23 5.48
C ILE A 15 7.75 -6.39 5.44
N LEU A 16 7.88 -7.36 6.34
CA LEU A 16 7.00 -8.51 6.41
C LEU A 16 5.54 -8.09 6.68
N ILE A 17 5.31 -7.20 7.63
CA ILE A 17 3.98 -6.70 7.95
C ILE A 17 3.39 -5.92 6.78
N ALA A 18 4.14 -5.03 6.14
CA ALA A 18 3.67 -4.32 4.96
C ALA A 18 3.27 -5.28 3.82
N PHE A 19 4.08 -6.32 3.59
CA PHE A 19 3.79 -7.36 2.60
C PHE A 19 2.53 -8.15 2.95
N VAL A 20 2.42 -8.67 4.18
CA VAL A 20 1.28 -9.49 4.59
C VAL A 20 -0.02 -8.69 4.56
N VAL A 21 -0.01 -7.45 5.06
CA VAL A 21 -1.20 -6.59 5.10
C VAL A 21 -1.62 -6.20 3.69
N SER A 22 -0.69 -5.77 2.83
CA SER A 22 -1.03 -5.41 1.44
C SER A 22 -1.52 -6.61 0.63
N PHE A 23 -0.89 -7.77 0.80
CA PHE A 23 -1.33 -9.01 0.16
C PHE A 23 -2.74 -9.41 0.61
N ALA A 24 -3.02 -9.38 1.92
CA ALA A 24 -4.33 -9.69 2.47
C ALA A 24 -5.43 -8.69 2.05
N LEU A 25 -5.08 -7.40 1.89
CA LEU A 25 -6.02 -6.36 1.46
C LEU A 25 -6.25 -6.32 -0.05
N THR A 26 -5.35 -6.88 -0.86
CA THR A 26 -5.49 -6.91 -2.33
C THR A 26 -6.85 -7.47 -2.81
N PRO A 27 -7.37 -8.62 -2.32
CA PRO A 27 -8.70 -9.09 -2.71
C PRO A 27 -9.83 -8.15 -2.24
N VAL A 28 -9.71 -7.53 -1.06
CA VAL A 28 -10.70 -6.59 -0.55
C VAL A 28 -10.79 -5.35 -1.44
N VAL A 29 -9.63 -4.79 -1.79
CA VAL A 29 -9.53 -3.63 -2.68
C VAL A 29 -9.98 -3.95 -4.10
N LYS A 30 -9.74 -5.18 -4.59
CA LYS A 30 -10.31 -5.66 -5.86
C LYS A 30 -11.84 -5.62 -5.84
N ILE A 31 -12.47 -6.15 -4.79
CA ILE A 31 -13.94 -6.14 -4.65
C ILE A 31 -14.45 -4.70 -4.56
N LEU A 32 -13.76 -3.83 -3.82
CA LEU A 32 -14.11 -2.42 -3.73
C LEU A 32 -14.02 -1.72 -5.11
N ALA A 33 -12.98 -2.01 -5.89
CA ALA A 33 -12.80 -1.45 -7.23
C ALA A 33 -13.95 -1.83 -8.16
N GLN A 34 -14.39 -3.09 -8.09
CA GLN A 34 -15.54 -3.58 -8.84
C GLN A 34 -16.83 -2.90 -8.41
N LYS A 35 -17.05 -2.72 -7.09
CA LYS A 35 -18.25 -2.07 -6.55
C LYS A 35 -18.36 -0.58 -6.89
N VAL A 36 -17.23 0.14 -6.86
CA VAL A 36 -17.18 1.58 -7.14
C VAL A 36 -17.07 1.86 -8.65
N GLY A 37 -16.86 0.83 -9.47
CA GLY A 37 -16.69 0.97 -10.92
C GLY A 37 -15.31 1.49 -11.34
N ALA A 38 -14.32 1.45 -10.43
CA ALA A 38 -12.93 1.84 -10.68
C ALA A 38 -12.18 0.76 -11.49
N MET A 39 -12.71 0.49 -12.69
CA MET A 39 -12.27 -0.57 -13.59
C MET A 39 -11.68 0.03 -14.87
N ASP A 40 -10.56 -0.55 -15.32
CA ASP A 40 -9.96 -0.28 -16.61
C ASP A 40 -10.69 -1.07 -17.70
N VAL A 41 -11.70 -0.48 -18.33
CA VAL A 41 -12.40 -1.14 -19.43
C VAL A 41 -11.59 -0.99 -20.72
N PRO A 42 -11.27 -2.09 -21.44
CA PRO A 42 -10.56 -2.00 -22.70
C PRO A 42 -11.36 -1.17 -23.71
N GLY A 43 -10.73 -0.12 -24.22
CA GLY A 43 -11.29 0.83 -25.16
C GLY A 43 -10.15 1.61 -25.78
N GLU A 44 -10.07 1.56 -27.11
CA GLU A 44 -9.03 2.11 -27.99
C GLU A 44 -7.73 1.30 -28.11
N ALA A 45 -7.16 1.35 -29.32
CA ALA A 45 -6.12 0.51 -29.91
C ALA A 45 -4.75 0.46 -29.19
N ARG A 46 -4.65 1.00 -27.97
CA ARG A 46 -3.44 1.07 -27.15
C ARG A 46 -3.48 0.18 -25.89
N ARG A 47 -4.61 -0.49 -25.61
CA ARG A 47 -4.76 -1.38 -24.44
C ARG A 47 -4.64 -2.84 -24.87
N VAL A 48 -3.67 -3.56 -24.28
CA VAL A 48 -3.36 -4.98 -24.57
C VAL A 48 -4.21 -5.99 -23.81
N HIS A 49 -4.90 -5.54 -22.76
CA HIS A 49 -5.76 -6.40 -21.94
C HIS A 49 -7.16 -6.51 -22.56
N ASP A 50 -7.71 -7.72 -22.54
CA ASP A 50 -8.98 -8.12 -23.15
C ASP A 50 -10.18 -8.07 -22.19
N HIS A 51 -9.93 -7.90 -20.89
CA HIS A 51 -10.96 -7.83 -19.84
C HIS A 51 -10.77 -6.62 -18.92
N PRO A 52 -11.83 -6.17 -18.22
CA PRO A 52 -11.72 -5.06 -17.27
C PRO A 52 -10.81 -5.36 -16.08
N ILE A 53 -9.82 -4.50 -15.80
CA ILE A 53 -8.84 -4.68 -14.71
C ILE A 53 -9.11 -3.67 -13.58
N PRO A 54 -9.14 -4.08 -12.30
CA PRO A 54 -9.32 -3.15 -11.17
C PRO A 54 -8.12 -2.19 -11.04
N ARG A 55 -8.38 -0.88 -10.93
CA ARG A 55 -7.31 0.16 -10.91
C ARG A 55 -6.86 0.60 -9.51
N MET A 56 -7.48 0.12 -8.44
CA MET A 56 -7.24 0.63 -7.07
C MET A 56 -6.13 -0.09 -6.30
N GLY A 57 -5.25 -0.86 -6.94
CA GLY A 57 -4.22 -1.65 -6.25
C GLY A 57 -3.31 -0.84 -5.32
N GLY A 58 -3.05 0.43 -5.63
CA GLY A 58 -2.26 1.34 -4.79
C GLY A 58 -2.84 1.52 -3.38
N LEU A 59 -4.17 1.43 -3.21
CA LEU A 59 -4.81 1.54 -1.89
C LEU A 59 -4.41 0.40 -0.95
N ALA A 60 -4.28 -0.83 -1.47
CA ALA A 60 -3.85 -1.98 -0.67
C ALA A 60 -2.41 -1.81 -0.18
N ILE A 61 -1.53 -1.29 -1.04
CA ILE A 61 -0.12 -1.02 -0.73
C ILE A 61 -0.03 0.11 0.31
N PHE A 62 -0.78 1.20 0.11
CA PHE A 62 -0.82 2.34 1.03
C PHE A 62 -1.25 1.92 2.43
N LEU A 63 -2.31 1.14 2.56
CA LEU A 63 -2.77 0.64 3.86
C LEU A 63 -1.72 -0.26 4.53
N GLY A 64 -1.04 -1.13 3.76
CA GLY A 64 0.09 -1.93 4.28
C GLY A 64 1.25 -1.08 4.78
N PHE A 65 1.59 -0.02 4.05
CA PHE A 65 2.61 0.96 4.45
C PHE A 65 2.21 1.69 5.74
N ILE A 66 0.99 2.23 5.83
CA ILE A 66 0.51 2.95 7.02
C ILE A 66 0.54 2.05 8.25
N VAL A 67 0.04 0.81 8.15
CA VAL A 67 0.05 -0.14 9.27
C VAL A 67 1.47 -0.44 9.72
N SER A 68 2.38 -0.72 8.78
CA SER A 68 3.79 -0.98 9.12
C SER A 68 4.46 0.24 9.78
N MET A 69 4.25 1.43 9.23
CA MET A 69 4.84 2.65 9.75
C MET A 69 4.37 2.95 11.19
N LEU A 70 3.06 2.83 11.46
CA LEU A 70 2.50 3.05 12.79
C LEU A 70 3.01 2.05 13.86
N LEU A 71 3.43 0.85 13.44
CA LEU A 71 3.92 -0.19 14.35
C LEU A 71 5.42 -0.09 14.64
N PHE A 72 6.23 0.34 13.67
CA PHE A 72 7.69 0.23 13.75
C PHE A 72 8.45 1.56 13.75
N VAL A 73 7.79 2.68 13.43
CA VAL A 73 8.41 4.00 13.31
C VAL A 73 7.90 4.93 14.41
N ASP A 74 8.83 5.64 15.06
CA ASP A 74 8.48 6.66 16.04
C ASP A 74 7.84 7.88 15.34
N ILE A 75 6.68 8.32 15.86
CA ILE A 75 5.85 9.36 15.22
C ILE A 75 6.35 10.77 15.59
N THR A 76 7.49 11.14 15.01
CA THR A 76 8.08 12.48 15.08
C THR A 76 7.27 13.50 14.26
N GLN A 77 7.60 14.78 14.36
CA GLN A 77 6.91 15.85 13.64
C GLN A 77 7.01 15.67 12.11
N GLU A 78 8.17 15.23 11.62
CA GLU A 78 8.43 14.98 10.20
C GLU A 78 7.59 13.80 9.72
N VAL A 79 7.57 12.71 10.50
CA VAL A 79 6.75 11.53 10.23
C VAL A 79 5.26 11.87 10.19
N ARG A 80 4.77 12.72 11.11
CA ARG A 80 3.38 13.21 11.06
C ARG A 80 3.10 14.00 9.79
N GLY A 81 4.04 14.85 9.36
CA GLY A 81 3.93 15.58 8.10
C GLY A 81 3.81 14.63 6.90
N ILE A 82 4.65 13.58 6.85
CA ILE A 82 4.60 12.55 5.81
C ILE A 82 3.26 11.81 5.83
N LEU A 83 2.79 11.40 7.01
CA LEU A 83 1.52 10.68 7.15
C LEU A 83 0.35 11.53 6.65
N LEU A 84 0.26 12.78 7.10
CA LEU A 84 -0.81 13.70 6.67
C LEU A 84 -0.74 13.95 5.17
N GLY A 85 0.44 14.21 4.62
CA GLY A 85 0.61 14.42 3.18
C GLY A 85 0.20 13.17 2.37
N SER A 86 0.56 11.98 2.84
CA SER A 86 0.22 10.74 2.16
C SER A 86 -1.28 10.43 2.16
N ILE A 87 -2.00 10.78 3.23
CA ILE A 87 -3.48 10.64 3.32
C ILE A 87 -4.20 11.60 2.35
N ILE A 88 -3.61 12.75 2.05
CA ILE A 88 -4.21 13.72 1.12
C ILE A 88 -4.02 13.29 -0.35
N ILE A 89 -2.90 12.64 -0.66
CA ILE A 89 -2.54 12.26 -2.04
C ILE A 89 -3.23 10.97 -2.49
N VAL A 90 -3.38 9.99 -1.59
CA VAL A 90 -3.89 8.64 -1.88
C VAL A 90 -5.39 8.54 -1.62
#